data_AF-A0A529I0G6-F1
#
_entry.id   AF-A0A529I0G6-F1
#
_cell.length_a   1.000
_cell.length_b   1.000
_cell.length_c   1.000
_cell.angle_alpha   90.00
_cell.angle_beta   90.00
_cell.angle_gamma   90.00
#
_symmetry.space_group_name_H-M   'P 1'
#
loop_
_entity.id
_entity.type
_entity.pdbx_description
1 polymer ?
#
loop_
_entity_poly.entity_id
_entity_poly.type
_entity_poly.pdbx_seq_one_letter_code
_entity_poly.pdbx_strand_id
1 'polypeptide(L)'
;MATLQNFDAEIAKTKQVVEDMRTKIEQSGTVLDTLAQADRKIGDANFDLENARIEDVLKQQKVMEGNIADLIIGLEDATNVFGAEFESMKSYTGWENLVGVFSEQRKQRMRTDRVRNMSLAGNLQELLAKSDTIVGILKAQKQILDQ
;
A
#
# COMPACT_ATOMS: atom_id res chain seq x y z
N MET A 1 -9.68 -12.68 5.72
CA MET A 1 -8.39 -13.02 6.36
C MET A 1 -7.30 -13.39 5.36
N ALA A 2 -7.59 -14.12 4.27
CA ALA A 2 -6.58 -14.41 3.23
C ALA A 2 -6.10 -13.16 2.43
N THR A 3 -6.97 -12.16 2.25
CA THR A 3 -6.64 -10.91 1.53
C THR A 3 -5.66 -10.01 2.29
N LEU A 4 -5.78 -9.93 3.62
CA LEU A 4 -4.90 -9.11 4.47
C LEU A 4 -3.47 -9.67 4.59
N GLN A 5 -3.32 -11.00 4.63
CA GLN A 5 -1.99 -11.63 4.64
C GLN A 5 -1.26 -11.43 3.32
N ASN A 6 -1.98 -11.48 2.19
CA ASN A 6 -1.39 -11.19 0.90
C ASN A 6 -0.95 -9.72 0.80
N PHE A 7 -1.74 -8.83 1.40
CA PHE A 7 -1.44 -7.40 1.46
C PHE A 7 -0.15 -7.06 2.20
N ASP A 8 0.09 -7.68 3.36
CA ASP A 8 1.33 -7.44 4.11
C ASP A 8 2.57 -7.98 3.37
N ALA A 9 2.42 -9.09 2.65
CA ALA A 9 3.47 -9.63 1.79
C ALA A 9 3.78 -8.71 0.59
N GLU A 10 2.75 -8.13 -0.03
CA GLU A 10 2.90 -7.16 -1.11
C GLU A 10 3.54 -5.85 -0.63
N ILE A 11 3.21 -5.38 0.58
CA ILE A 11 3.88 -4.24 1.21
C ILE A 11 5.37 -4.54 1.40
N ALA A 12 5.70 -5.71 1.97
CA ALA A 12 7.08 -6.09 2.25
C ALA A 12 7.90 -6.19 0.96
N LYS A 13 7.34 -6.83 -0.08
CA LYS A 13 7.96 -6.95 -1.40
C LYS A 13 8.20 -5.56 -2.03
N THR A 14 7.21 -4.68 -1.95
CA THR A 14 7.34 -3.33 -2.53
C THR A 14 8.40 -2.50 -1.80
N LYS A 15 8.45 -2.58 -0.46
CA LYS A 15 9.52 -1.94 0.33
C LYS A 15 10.91 -2.42 -0.06
N GLN A 16 11.08 -3.73 -0.23
CA GLN A 16 12.35 -4.31 -0.65
C GLN A 16 12.79 -3.79 -2.03
N VAL A 17 11.87 -3.71 -2.99
CA VAL A 17 12.17 -3.17 -4.33
C VAL A 17 12.60 -1.70 -4.26
N VAL A 18 11.97 -0.88 -3.41
CA VAL A 18 12.38 0.53 -3.20
C VAL A 18 13.80 0.61 -2.65
N GLU A 19 14.14 -0.24 -1.67
CA GLU A 19 15.46 -0.26 -1.05
C GLU A 19 16.55 -0.72 -2.03
N ASP A 20 16.26 -1.75 -2.83
CA ASP A 20 17.14 -2.22 -3.90
C ASP A 20 17.37 -1.13 -4.96
N MET A 21 16.31 -0.43 -5.39
CA MET A 21 16.42 0.68 -6.34
C MET A 21 17.29 1.81 -5.80
N ARG A 22 17.08 2.21 -4.53
CA ARG A 22 17.89 3.26 -3.89
C ARG A 22 19.37 2.90 -3.86
N THR A 23 19.68 1.66 -3.45
CA THR A 23 21.06 1.16 -3.42
C THR A 23 21.68 1.16 -4.80
N LYS A 24 20.88 0.79 -5.82
CA LYS A 24 21.37 0.77 -7.19
C LYS A 24 21.69 2.15 -7.72
N ILE A 25 20.86 3.15 -7.43
CA ILE A 25 21.03 4.53 -7.85
C ILE A 25 22.20 5.21 -7.15
N GLU A 26 22.39 5.00 -5.84
CA GLU A 26 23.53 5.57 -5.10
C GLU A 26 24.88 5.10 -5.66
N GLN A 27 24.97 3.80 -5.97
CA GLN A 27 26.15 3.21 -6.61
C GLN A 27 26.33 3.72 -8.05
N SER A 28 25.25 3.83 -8.84
CA SER A 28 25.29 4.43 -10.18
C SER A 28 25.80 5.87 -10.15
N GLY A 29 25.31 6.69 -9.22
CA GLY A 29 25.76 8.07 -9.04
C GLY A 29 27.26 8.17 -8.73
N THR A 30 27.77 7.28 -7.88
CA THR A 30 29.20 7.21 -7.56
C THR A 30 30.04 6.85 -8.80
N VAL A 31 29.59 5.85 -9.58
CA VAL A 31 30.28 5.43 -10.81
C VAL A 31 30.24 6.55 -11.85
N LEU A 32 29.08 7.19 -12.06
CA LEU A 32 28.93 8.31 -12.99
C LEU A 32 29.80 9.50 -12.60
N ASP A 33 29.93 9.83 -11.31
CA ASP A 33 30.83 10.89 -10.83
C ASP A 33 32.30 10.53 -11.09
N THR A 34 32.71 9.29 -10.84
CA THR A 34 34.07 8.84 -11.19
C THR A 34 34.34 8.83 -12.69
N LEU A 35 33.34 8.48 -13.51
CA LEU A 35 33.45 8.52 -14.97
C LEU A 35 33.54 9.97 -15.48
N ALA A 36 32.76 10.89 -14.91
CA ALA A 36 32.76 12.31 -15.23
C ALA A 36 34.09 12.98 -14.85
N GLN A 37 34.68 12.62 -13.70
CA GLN A 37 35.98 13.13 -13.26
C GLN A 37 37.16 12.52 -14.03
N ALA A 38 37.01 11.30 -14.55
CA ALA A 38 38.12 10.56 -15.16
C ALA A 38 38.32 10.80 -16.67
N ASP A 39 37.51 11.64 -17.33
CA ASP A 39 37.60 11.93 -18.78
C ASP A 39 37.64 10.63 -19.65
N ARG A 40 37.07 9.54 -19.11
CA ARG A 40 37.07 8.22 -19.75
C ARG A 40 36.04 8.22 -20.86
N LYS A 41 36.51 8.00 -22.09
CA LYS A 41 35.69 7.99 -23.31
C LYS A 41 34.43 7.14 -23.15
N ILE A 42 33.31 7.69 -23.60
CA ILE A 42 32.06 6.97 -23.89
C ILE A 42 32.40 5.78 -24.81
N GLY A 43 32.36 4.56 -24.28
CA GLY A 43 32.77 3.33 -24.98
C GLY A 43 33.65 2.34 -24.18
N ASP A 44 34.00 2.66 -22.93
CA ASP A 44 34.63 1.71 -22.00
C ASP A 44 33.59 0.69 -21.48
N ALA A 45 34.00 -0.54 -21.16
CA ALA A 45 33.10 -1.60 -20.65
C ALA A 45 32.32 -1.17 -19.39
N ASN A 46 32.87 -0.21 -18.65
CA ASN A 46 32.24 0.43 -17.50
C ASN A 46 30.98 1.25 -17.87
N PHE A 47 30.93 1.84 -19.07
CA PHE A 47 29.77 2.61 -19.53
C PHE A 47 28.62 1.70 -19.96
N ASP A 48 28.90 0.60 -20.67
CA ASP A 48 27.88 -0.38 -21.06
C ASP A 48 27.28 -1.08 -19.83
N LEU A 49 28.11 -1.38 -18.82
CA LEU A 49 27.65 -1.91 -17.54
C LEU A 49 26.71 -0.93 -16.83
N GLU A 50 27.05 0.35 -16.82
CA GLU A 50 26.24 1.39 -16.18
C GLU A 50 24.92 1.61 -16.93
N ASN A 51 24.95 1.58 -18.27
CA ASN A 51 23.73 1.64 -19.07
C ASN A 51 22.79 0.44 -18.78
N ALA A 52 23.33 -0.78 -18.70
CA ALA A 52 22.56 -1.97 -18.34
C ALA A 52 21.96 -1.89 -16.93
N ARG A 53 22.71 -1.28 -15.99
CA ARG A 53 22.27 -1.05 -14.61
C ARG A 53 21.14 -0.03 -14.53
N ILE A 54 21.23 1.08 -15.27
CA ILE A 54 20.15 2.08 -15.38
C ILE A 54 18.90 1.46 -16.01
N GLU A 55 19.06 0.65 -17.06
CA GLU A 55 17.93 -0.09 -17.65
C GLU A 55 17.26 -1.05 -16.64
N ASP A 56 18.04 -1.70 -15.79
CA ASP A 56 17.50 -2.57 -14.73
C ASP A 56 16.74 -1.77 -13.66
N VAL A 57 17.24 -0.61 -13.25
CA VAL A 57 16.53 0.31 -12.36
C VAL A 57 15.20 0.75 -12.98
N LEU A 58 15.17 1.10 -14.27
CA LEU A 58 13.94 1.49 -14.98
C LEU A 58 12.93 0.33 -15.08
N LYS A 59 13.40 -0.91 -15.27
CA LYS A 59 12.53 -2.10 -15.24
C LYS A 59 11.98 -2.35 -13.84
N GLN A 60 12.81 -2.25 -12.80
CA GLN A 60 12.38 -2.38 -11.42
C GLN A 60 11.37 -1.29 -11.02
N GLN A 61 11.52 -0.07 -11.54
CA GLN A 61 10.55 1.01 -11.34
C GLN A 61 9.16 0.63 -11.85
N LYS A 62 9.04 0.08 -13.07
CA LYS A 62 7.74 -0.34 -13.62
C LYS A 62 7.10 -1.45 -12.81
N VAL A 63 7.90 -2.40 -12.31
CA VAL A 63 7.41 -3.46 -11.42
C VAL A 63 6.92 -2.88 -10.09
N MET A 64 7.64 -1.90 -9.54
CA MET A 64 7.23 -1.19 -8.33
C MET A 64 5.93 -0.42 -8.51
N GLU A 65 5.77 0.31 -9.61
CA GLU A 65 4.53 1.03 -9.94
C GLU A 65 3.34 0.07 -10.03
N GLY A 66 3.53 -1.10 -10.65
CA GLY A 66 2.52 -2.17 -10.67
C GLY A 66 2.16 -2.67 -9.27
N ASN A 67 3.16 -2.98 -8.43
CA ASN A 67 2.92 -3.43 -7.07
C ASN A 67 2.19 -2.36 -6.22
N ILE A 68 2.50 -1.07 -6.42
CA ILE A 68 1.80 0.02 -5.72
C ILE A 68 0.34 0.11 -6.17
N ALA A 69 0.07 -0.09 -7.47
CA ALA A 69 -1.30 -0.15 -7.97
C ALA A 69 -2.09 -1.31 -7.33
N ASP A 70 -1.48 -2.49 -7.22
CA ASP A 70 -2.08 -3.64 -6.54
C ASP A 70 -2.36 -3.34 -5.05
N LEU A 71 -1.44 -2.66 -4.36
CA LEU A 71 -1.65 -2.20 -2.98
C LEU A 71 -2.80 -1.18 -2.85
N ILE A 72 -2.98 -0.29 -3.83
CA ILE A 72 -4.09 0.66 -3.81
C ILE A 72 -5.43 -0.07 -4.00
N ILE A 73 -5.49 -1.02 -4.94
CA ILE A 73 -6.67 -1.85 -5.18
C ILE A 73 -7.01 -2.71 -3.95
N GLY A 74 -6.00 -3.34 -3.34
CA GLY A 74 -6.19 -4.13 -2.12
C GLY A 74 -6.70 -3.29 -0.94
N LEU A 75 -6.26 -2.03 -0.84
CA LEU A 75 -6.77 -1.09 0.15
C LEU A 75 -8.22 -0.67 -0.15
N GLU A 76 -8.57 -0.49 -1.43
CA GLU A 76 -9.94 -0.21 -1.87
C GLU A 76 -10.88 -1.36 -1.48
N ASP A 77 -10.51 -2.60 -1.75
CA ASP A 77 -11.30 -3.78 -1.38
C ASP A 77 -11.53 -3.86 0.13
N ALA A 78 -10.46 -3.64 0.91
CA ALA A 78 -10.55 -3.64 2.37
C ALA A 78 -11.43 -2.47 2.89
N THR A 79 -11.39 -1.32 2.22
CA THR A 79 -12.25 -0.17 2.50
C THR A 79 -13.72 -0.45 2.14
N ASN A 80 -13.98 -1.15 1.04
CA ASN A 80 -15.33 -1.54 0.62
C ASN A 80 -15.97 -2.52 1.61
N VAL A 81 -15.21 -3.52 2.09
CA VAL A 81 -15.65 -4.43 3.16
C VAL A 81 -15.99 -3.65 4.43
N PHE A 82 -15.13 -2.72 4.82
CA PHE A 82 -15.40 -1.85 5.97
C PHE A 82 -16.66 -0.99 5.75
N GLY A 83 -16.86 -0.44 4.55
CA GLY A 83 -18.04 0.33 4.19
C GLY A 83 -19.33 -0.50 4.33
N ALA A 84 -19.32 -1.75 3.88
CA ALA A 84 -20.44 -2.68 4.04
C ALA A 84 -20.71 -3.01 5.52
N GLU A 85 -19.65 -3.24 6.32
CA GLU A 85 -19.79 -3.42 7.77
C GLU A 85 -20.40 -2.18 8.42
N PHE A 86 -19.94 -0.99 8.07
CA PHE A 86 -20.48 0.28 8.57
C PHE A 86 -21.96 0.49 8.18
N GLU A 87 -22.33 0.20 6.94
CA GLU A 87 -23.71 0.29 6.47
C GLU A 87 -24.64 -0.69 7.22
N SER A 88 -24.13 -1.89 7.53
CA SER A 88 -24.85 -2.87 8.36
C SER A 88 -25.13 -2.38 9.80
N MET A 89 -24.37 -1.39 10.29
CA MET A 89 -24.59 -0.76 11.60
C MET A 89 -25.64 0.35 11.57
N LYS A 90 -25.79 1.00 10.41
CA LYS A 90 -26.82 2.01 10.19
C LYS A 90 -28.21 1.37 10.08
N SER A 91 -28.30 0.23 9.42
CA SER A 91 -29.55 -0.50 9.19
C SER A 91 -29.95 -1.40 10.38
N TYR A 92 -31.24 -1.73 10.46
CA TYR A 92 -31.73 -2.76 11.37
C TYR A 92 -31.60 -4.13 10.70
N THR A 93 -31.18 -5.12 11.48
CA THR A 93 -31.14 -6.51 11.01
C THR A 93 -32.56 -7.04 10.80
N GLY A 94 -32.71 -8.11 10.02
CA GLY A 94 -34.01 -8.77 9.82
C GLY A 94 -34.65 -9.18 11.15
N TRP A 95 -33.86 -9.65 12.10
CA TRP A 95 -34.33 -10.01 13.45
C TRP A 95 -34.76 -8.79 14.26
N GLU A 96 -34.02 -7.69 14.18
CA GLU A 96 -34.39 -6.44 14.86
C GLU A 96 -35.67 -5.83 14.30
N ASN A 97 -35.88 -5.92 12.98
CA ASN A 97 -37.13 -5.50 12.36
C ASN A 97 -38.31 -6.36 12.81
N LEU A 98 -38.13 -7.68 12.93
CA LEU A 98 -39.15 -8.59 13.49
C LEU A 98 -39.48 -8.24 14.95
N VAL A 99 -38.48 -7.96 15.79
CA VAL A 99 -38.69 -7.53 17.18
C VAL A 99 -39.34 -6.14 17.22
N GLY A 100 -39.05 -5.26 16.27
CA GLY A 100 -39.66 -3.93 16.14
C GLY A 100 -41.17 -3.95 16.03
N VAL A 101 -41.74 -4.97 15.35
CA VAL A 101 -43.19 -5.17 15.26
C VAL A 101 -43.84 -5.32 16.64
N PHE A 102 -43.11 -5.89 17.61
CA PHE A 102 -43.59 -6.11 18.98
C PHE A 102 -43.14 -5.02 19.96
N SER A 103 -41.94 -4.46 19.77
CA SER A 103 -41.38 -3.45 20.67
C SER A 103 -40.24 -2.65 20.02
N GLU A 104 -40.55 -1.39 19.68
CA GLU A 104 -39.55 -0.42 19.20
C GLU A 104 -38.42 -0.17 20.21
N GLN A 105 -38.74 -0.17 21.52
CA GLN A 105 -37.73 0.00 22.57
C GLN A 105 -36.75 -1.17 22.68
N ARG A 106 -37.18 -2.41 22.37
CA ARG A 106 -36.29 -3.57 22.33
C ARG A 106 -35.43 -3.55 21.07
N LYS A 107 -36.02 -3.22 19.92
CA LYS A 107 -35.30 -3.03 18.65
C LYS A 107 -34.16 -2.01 18.77
N GLN A 108 -34.42 -0.85 19.38
CA GLN A 108 -33.40 0.17 19.58
C GLN A 108 -32.26 -0.30 20.50
N ARG A 109 -32.58 -1.05 21.57
CA ARG A 109 -31.58 -1.62 22.48
C ARG A 109 -30.70 -2.66 21.78
N MET A 110 -31.30 -3.58 21.04
CA MET A 110 -30.57 -4.61 20.28
C MET A 110 -29.59 -3.99 19.29
N ARG A 111 -30.02 -2.93 18.57
CA ARG A 111 -29.12 -2.18 17.68
C ARG A 111 -27.96 -1.56 18.45
N THR A 112 -28.26 -0.91 19.57
CA THR A 112 -27.24 -0.25 20.41
C THR A 112 -26.21 -1.25 20.92
N ASP A 113 -26.65 -2.42 21.38
CA ASP A 113 -25.76 -3.46 21.88
C ASP A 113 -24.90 -4.07 20.76
N ARG A 114 -25.48 -4.31 19.57
CA ARG A 114 -24.72 -4.76 18.40
C ARG A 114 -23.65 -3.76 18.01
N VAL A 115 -24.02 -2.49 17.83
CA VAL A 115 -23.11 -1.43 17.39
C VAL A 115 -21.99 -1.21 18.40
N ARG A 116 -22.26 -1.32 19.71
CA ARG A 116 -21.24 -1.19 20.75
C ARG A 116 -20.27 -2.38 20.81
N ASN A 117 -20.74 -3.58 20.49
CA ASN A 117 -19.93 -4.79 20.55
C ASN A 117 -19.16 -5.07 19.24
N MET A 118 -19.44 -4.34 18.16
CA MET A 118 -18.65 -4.39 16.94
C MET A 118 -17.43 -3.46 17.02
N SER A 119 -16.23 -4.04 16.93
CA SER A 119 -14.95 -3.33 17.03
C SER A 119 -14.64 -2.54 15.74
N LEU A 120 -15.29 -1.40 15.56
CA LEU A 120 -15.06 -0.51 14.40
C LEU A 120 -13.69 0.17 14.43
N ALA A 121 -13.24 0.55 15.62
CA ALA A 121 -12.00 1.29 15.82
C ALA A 121 -10.76 0.46 15.41
N GLY A 122 -10.78 -0.86 15.66
CA GLY A 122 -9.68 -1.75 15.30
C GLY A 122 -9.47 -1.86 13.79
N ASN A 123 -10.56 -2.12 13.04
CA ASN A 123 -10.49 -2.28 11.59
C ASN A 123 -10.11 -0.95 10.88
N LEU A 124 -10.63 0.19 11.35
CA LEU A 124 -10.26 1.50 10.82
C LEU A 124 -8.79 1.85 11.02
N GLN A 125 -8.27 1.58 12.23
CA GLN A 125 -6.88 1.89 12.54
C GLN A 125 -5.91 1.09 11.67
N GLU A 126 -6.24 -0.17 11.39
CA GLU A 126 -5.44 -1.02 10.51
C GLU A 126 -5.45 -0.51 9.05
N LEU A 127 -6.62 -0.11 8.53
CA LEU A 127 -6.73 0.48 7.19
C LEU A 127 -5.92 1.77 7.07
N LEU A 128 -6.01 2.64 8.09
CA LEU A 128 -5.24 3.88 8.12
C LEU A 128 -3.73 3.63 8.16
N ALA A 129 -3.28 2.70 9.00
CA ALA A 129 -1.85 2.34 9.07
C ALA A 129 -1.32 1.76 7.75
N LYS A 130 -2.14 0.96 7.07
CA LYS A 130 -1.84 0.41 5.74
C LYS A 130 -1.79 1.51 4.67
N SER A 131 -2.76 2.43 4.67
CA SER A 131 -2.78 3.61 3.81
C SER A 131 -1.54 4.50 4.00
N ASP A 132 -1.18 4.81 5.25
CA ASP A 132 0.00 5.59 5.59
C ASP A 132 1.30 4.92 5.09
N THR A 133 1.35 3.59 5.13
CA THR A 133 2.50 2.83 4.61
C THR A 133 2.63 2.99 3.09
N ILE A 134 1.53 2.92 2.33
CA ILE A 134 1.55 3.15 0.87
C ILE A 134 1.99 4.57 0.56
N VAL A 135 1.45 5.56 1.29
CA VAL A 135 1.85 6.97 1.15
C VAL A 135 3.35 7.13 1.43
N GLY A 136 3.90 6.42 2.41
CA GLY A 136 5.33 6.39 2.69
C GLY A 136 6.16 5.84 1.52
N ILE A 137 5.71 4.74 0.91
CA ILE A 137 6.35 4.15 -0.28
C ILE A 137 6.33 5.13 -1.46
N LEU A 138 5.18 5.75 -1.73
CA LEU A 138 5.03 6.75 -2.80
C LEU A 138 5.94 7.97 -2.59
N LYS A 139 6.07 8.43 -1.34
CA LYS A 139 6.99 9.52 -1.01
C LYS A 139 8.45 9.12 -1.22
N ALA A 140 8.83 7.90 -0.85
CA ALA A 140 10.18 7.39 -1.08
C ALA A 140 10.49 7.26 -2.59
N GLN A 141 9.54 6.75 -3.37
CA GLN A 141 9.65 6.71 -4.83
C GLN A 141 9.85 8.10 -5.42
N LYS A 142 9.03 9.08 -5.00
CA LYS A 142 9.14 10.46 -5.48
C LYS A 142 10.51 11.07 -5.16
N GLN A 143 11.03 10.85 -3.95
CA GLN A 143 12.34 11.35 -3.55
C GLN A 143 13.48 10.81 -4.44
N ILE A 144 13.34 9.58 -4.93
CA ILE A 144 14.30 8.98 -5.87
C ILE A 144 14.20 9.63 -7.26
N LEU A 145 12.99 9.98 -7.71
CA LEU A 145 12.74 10.62 -9.02
C LEU A 145 13.14 12.10 -9.07
N ASP A 146 13.04 12.81 -7.94
CA ASP A 146 13.37 14.24 -7.84
C ASP A 146 14.88 14.49 -7.60
N GLN A 147 15.71 13.44 -7.49
CA GLN A 147 17.18 13.53 -7.47
C GLN A 147 17.75 13.51 -8.90
#